data_AF-A0A7Y5F258-F1
#
_entry.id   AF-A0A7Y5F258-F1
#
_cell.length_a   1.000
_cell.length_b   1.000
_cell.length_c   1.000
_cell.angle_alpha   90.00
_cell.angle_beta   90.00
_cell.angle_gamma   90.00
#
_symmetry.space_group_name_H-M   'P 1'
#
loop_
_entity.id
_entity.type
_entity.pdbx_description
1 polymer ?
#
loop_
_entity_poly.entity_id
_entity_poly.type
_entity_poly.pdbx_seq_one_letter_code
_entity_poly.pdbx_strand_id
1 'polypeptide(L)'
;MSRTDKLAILLSLVAVFAAWGVARYVFENIPHLEDELAYVWQAKIMAAGEVTMPTPVEPKKFLVPFVVDYNGQRFGKYPLGWPALLAVGIRLGVREWVNPLLAGVAVWLTYVLGKRVMNPRVGLLAALLTVTSPFFWVNV
;
A
#
# COMPACT_ATOMS: atom_id res chain seq x y z
N MET A 1 18.61 3.71 -22.73
CA MET A 1 18.30 4.27 -21.39
C MET A 1 19.19 5.48 -21.14
N SER A 2 18.61 6.67 -20.98
CA SER A 2 19.34 7.92 -20.73
C SER A 2 19.91 7.99 -19.30
N ARG A 3 20.79 8.97 -19.02
CA ARG A 3 21.29 9.19 -17.64
C ARG A 3 20.15 9.51 -16.67
N THR A 4 19.15 10.28 -17.08
CA THR A 4 17.98 10.60 -16.23
C THR A 4 17.12 9.38 -15.95
N ASP A 5 16.99 8.45 -16.92
CA ASP A 5 16.24 7.20 -16.69
C ASP A 5 16.92 6.34 -15.62
N LYS A 6 18.27 6.23 -15.68
CA LYS A 6 19.05 5.49 -14.68
C LYS A 6 18.91 6.10 -13.28
N LEU A 7 18.96 7.44 -13.18
CA LEU A 7 18.77 8.14 -11.91
C LEU A 7 17.35 7.96 -11.36
N ALA A 8 16.33 8.00 -12.22
CA ALA A 8 14.95 7.76 -11.79
C ALA A 8 14.71 6.32 -11.32
N ILE A 9 15.34 5.33 -11.96
CA ILE A 9 15.34 3.94 -11.49
C ILE A 9 16.02 3.83 -10.13
N LEU A 10 17.16 4.50 -9.95
CA LEU A 10 17.83 4.54 -8.65
C LEU A 10 16.94 5.16 -7.57
N LEU A 11 16.28 6.28 -7.85
CA LEU A 11 15.33 6.91 -6.91
C LEU A 11 14.16 5.99 -6.59
N SER A 12 13.63 5.27 -7.58
CA SER A 12 12.55 4.28 -7.39
C SER A 12 13.01 3.13 -6.48
N LEU A 13 14.21 2.57 -6.71
CA LEU A 13 14.78 1.52 -5.86
C LEU A 13 15.04 2.02 -4.44
N VAL A 14 15.60 3.22 -4.29
CA VAL A 14 15.77 3.88 -2.98
C VAL A 14 14.42 4.00 -2.28
N ALA A 15 13.37 4.41 -3.00
CA ALA A 15 12.02 4.50 -2.43
C ALA A 15 11.50 3.16 -1.94
N VAL A 16 11.69 2.07 -2.69
CA VAL A 16 11.30 0.70 -2.25
C VAL A 16 12.01 0.32 -0.96
N PHE A 17 13.34 0.41 -0.91
CA PHE A 17 14.08 -0.07 0.26
C PHE A 17 13.92 0.84 1.48
N ALA A 18 13.82 2.15 1.27
CA ALA A 18 13.52 3.08 2.35
C ALA A 18 12.10 2.89 2.89
N ALA A 19 11.10 2.69 2.02
CA ALA A 19 9.73 2.41 2.43
C ALA A 19 9.64 1.10 3.23
N TRP A 20 10.30 0.04 2.75
CA TRP A 20 10.40 -1.20 3.50
C TRP A 20 11.10 -1.02 4.85
N GLY A 21 12.16 -0.18 4.90
CA GLY A 21 12.84 0.16 6.14
C GLY A 21 11.93 0.89 7.13
N VAL A 22 11.15 1.87 6.68
CA VAL A 22 10.17 2.58 7.51
C VAL A 22 9.11 1.60 8.01
N ALA A 23 8.51 0.81 7.12
CA ALA A 23 7.51 -0.20 7.48
C ALA A 23 8.06 -1.19 8.53
N ARG A 24 9.30 -1.65 8.38
CA ARG A 24 9.91 -2.65 9.26
C ARG A 24 10.35 -2.09 10.61
N TYR A 25 11.02 -0.95 10.62
CA TYR A 25 11.73 -0.43 11.80
C TYR A 25 10.96 0.67 12.54
N VAL A 26 10.01 1.33 11.89
CA VAL A 26 9.17 2.37 12.50
C VAL A 26 7.77 1.82 12.78
N PHE A 27 7.17 1.13 11.80
CA PHE A 27 5.82 0.57 11.92
C PHE A 27 5.80 -0.93 12.21
N GLU A 28 6.95 -1.55 12.49
CA GLU A 28 7.04 -2.96 12.93
C GLU A 28 6.31 -3.98 12.02
N ASN A 29 6.01 -3.62 10.77
CA ASN A 29 5.15 -4.33 9.82
C ASN A 29 3.73 -4.65 10.32
N ILE A 30 3.19 -3.87 11.27
CA ILE A 30 1.83 -4.00 11.80
C ILE A 30 0.96 -2.78 11.42
N PRO A 31 -0.35 -2.98 11.19
CA PRO A 31 -1.27 -1.87 10.98
C PRO A 31 -1.39 -1.06 12.27
N HIS A 32 -1.23 0.26 12.17
CA HIS A 32 -1.30 1.19 13.31
C HIS A 32 -2.63 1.96 13.35
N LEU A 33 -3.20 2.21 12.18
CA LEU A 33 -4.47 2.91 12.05
C LEU A 33 -5.63 1.93 11.95
N GLU A 34 -6.79 2.33 12.46
CA GLU A 34 -8.03 1.55 12.38
C GLU A 34 -8.38 1.20 10.92
N ASP A 35 -8.08 2.10 9.98
CA ASP A 35 -8.26 1.89 8.54
C ASP A 35 -7.38 0.76 8.02
N GLU A 36 -6.11 0.74 8.41
CA GLU A 36 -5.15 -0.28 8.03
C GLU A 36 -5.53 -1.64 8.60
N LEU A 37 -6.02 -1.66 9.83
CA LEU A 37 -6.55 -2.87 10.45
C LEU A 37 -7.71 -3.43 9.63
N ALA A 38 -8.65 -2.58 9.20
CA ALA A 38 -9.76 -2.98 8.34
C ALA A 38 -9.30 -3.49 6.97
N TYR A 39 -8.29 -2.84 6.35
CA TYR A 39 -7.70 -3.30 5.09
C TYR A 39 -7.07 -4.69 5.24
N VAL A 40 -6.26 -4.90 6.28
CA VAL A 40 -5.59 -6.19 6.54
C VAL A 40 -6.62 -7.26 6.92
N TRP A 41 -7.65 -6.92 7.69
CA TRP A 41 -8.74 -7.83 8.04
C TRP A 41 -9.48 -8.32 6.78
N GLN A 42 -9.89 -7.39 5.91
CA GLN A 42 -10.55 -7.71 4.64
C GLN A 42 -9.62 -8.51 3.71
N ALA A 43 -8.33 -8.18 3.68
CA ALA A 43 -7.33 -8.88 2.89
C ALA A 43 -7.12 -10.33 3.37
N LYS A 44 -7.23 -10.62 4.67
CA LYS A 44 -7.17 -11.99 5.20
C LYS A 44 -8.35 -12.86 4.73
N ILE A 45 -9.55 -12.29 4.67
CA ILE A 45 -10.75 -12.97 4.16
C ILE A 45 -10.60 -13.27 2.67
N MET A 46 -10.16 -12.28 1.89
CA MET A 46 -9.85 -12.46 0.47
C MET A 46 -8.72 -13.46 0.23
N ALA A 47 -7.69 -13.46 1.08
CA ALA A 47 -6.63 -14.45 1.02
C ALA A 47 -7.16 -15.87 1.23
N ALA A 48 -8.20 -16.04 2.07
CA ALA A 48 -8.91 -17.31 2.25
C ALA A 48 -9.85 -17.69 1.08
N GLY A 49 -10.06 -16.79 0.11
CA GLY A 49 -10.90 -17.05 -1.07
C GLY A 49 -12.32 -16.48 -0.96
N GLU A 50 -12.62 -15.77 0.12
CA GLU A 50 -13.94 -15.22 0.41
C GLU A 50 -13.95 -13.69 0.23
N VAL A 51 -15.13 -13.10 0.06
CA VAL A 51 -15.28 -11.62 0.04
C VAL A 51 -15.92 -11.11 1.33
N THR A 52 -16.79 -11.90 1.92
CA THR A 52 -17.47 -11.62 3.19
C THR A 52 -17.37 -12.86 4.07
N MET A 53 -17.72 -12.72 5.35
CA MET A 53 -17.89 -13.87 6.23
C MET A 53 -19.19 -13.75 7.03
N PRO A 54 -19.76 -14.83 7.58
CA PRO A 54 -20.94 -14.72 8.43
C PRO A 54 -20.69 -13.81 9.64
N THR A 55 -21.66 -12.97 9.94
CA THR A 55 -21.69 -12.18 11.19
C THR A 55 -21.70 -13.16 12.39
N PRO A 56 -20.81 -12.96 13.39
CA PRO A 56 -20.79 -13.83 14.56
C PRO A 56 -22.07 -13.67 15.40
N VAL A 57 -22.40 -14.69 16.21
CA VAL A 57 -23.59 -14.69 17.09
C VAL A 57 -23.63 -13.48 18.03
N GLU A 58 -22.46 -12.98 18.44
CA GLU A 58 -22.32 -11.87 19.39
C GLU A 58 -21.43 -10.76 18.81
N PRO A 59 -21.92 -9.96 17.83
CA PRO A 59 -21.10 -9.00 17.08
C PRO A 59 -20.37 -7.99 17.97
N LYS A 60 -21.03 -7.55 19.04
CA LYS A 60 -20.50 -6.57 20.01
C LYS A 60 -19.32 -7.09 20.81
N LYS A 61 -19.14 -8.42 20.91
CA LYS A 61 -17.97 -9.04 21.58
C LYS A 61 -16.76 -9.18 20.65
N PHE A 62 -16.97 -9.07 19.34
CA PHE A 62 -15.93 -9.19 18.30
C PHE A 62 -15.85 -7.91 17.48
N LEU A 63 -15.65 -6.78 18.16
CA LEU A 63 -15.52 -5.48 17.54
C LEU A 63 -14.18 -5.38 16.81
N VAL A 64 -14.26 -5.08 15.51
CA VAL A 64 -13.11 -4.68 14.70
C VAL A 64 -13.47 -3.32 14.10
N PRO A 65 -12.67 -2.27 14.36
CA PRO A 65 -12.90 -0.95 13.77
C PRO A 65 -13.12 -1.03 12.26
N PHE A 66 -14.12 -0.29 11.77
CA PHE A 66 -14.46 -0.17 10.34
C PHE A 66 -14.80 -1.47 9.60
N VAL A 67 -15.08 -2.54 10.33
CA VAL A 67 -15.75 -3.75 9.84
C VAL A 67 -17.23 -3.63 10.16
N VAL A 68 -18.07 -3.91 9.16
CA VAL A 68 -19.51 -3.73 9.20
C VAL A 68 -20.19 -5.08 9.16
N ASP A 69 -21.23 -5.23 9.98
CA ASP A 69 -22.18 -6.33 9.91
C ASP A 69 -23.46 -5.85 9.21
N TYR A 70 -23.85 -6.51 8.13
CA TYR A 70 -25.02 -6.18 7.33
C TYR A 70 -25.65 -7.44 6.74
N ASN A 71 -26.95 -7.66 6.99
CA ASN A 71 -27.70 -8.84 6.54
C ASN A 71 -27.04 -10.18 6.87
N GLY A 72 -26.46 -10.31 8.07
CA GLY A 72 -25.78 -11.53 8.51
C GLY A 72 -24.42 -11.76 7.85
N GLN A 73 -23.92 -10.80 7.07
CA GLN A 73 -22.59 -10.80 6.46
C GLN A 73 -21.72 -9.72 7.10
N ARG A 74 -20.44 -10.02 7.22
CA ARG A 74 -19.42 -9.18 7.81
C ARG A 74 -18.32 -8.89 6.80
N PHE A 75 -17.98 -7.61 6.62
CA PHE A 75 -16.99 -7.14 5.66
C PHE A 75 -16.41 -5.76 6.04
N GLY A 76 -15.26 -5.39 5.49
CA GLY A 76 -14.67 -4.06 5.69
C GLY A 76 -15.45 -2.98 4.93
N LYS A 77 -15.60 -1.78 5.52
CA LYS A 77 -16.37 -0.69 4.90
C LYS A 77 -15.76 -0.11 3.61
N TYR A 78 -14.48 -0.39 3.35
CA TYR A 78 -13.68 0.24 2.30
C TYR A 78 -13.74 -0.51 0.95
N PRO A 79 -13.46 0.17 -0.18
CA PRO A 79 -13.38 -0.47 -1.49
C PRO A 79 -12.39 -1.65 -1.52
N LEU A 80 -12.74 -2.67 -2.29
CA LEU A 80 -12.04 -3.97 -2.29
C LEU A 80 -10.66 -3.95 -2.98
N GLY A 81 -10.35 -2.93 -3.79
CA GLY A 81 -9.14 -2.92 -4.62
C GLY A 81 -7.85 -3.02 -3.82
N TRP A 82 -7.70 -2.22 -2.76
CA TRP A 82 -6.52 -2.25 -1.90
C TRP A 82 -6.42 -3.54 -1.07
N PRO A 83 -7.48 -3.99 -0.35
CA PRO A 83 -7.49 -5.29 0.32
C PRO A 83 -7.20 -6.47 -0.61
N ALA A 84 -7.68 -6.46 -1.86
CA ALA A 84 -7.42 -7.52 -2.82
C ALA A 84 -5.93 -7.61 -3.19
N LEU A 85 -5.25 -6.47 -3.38
CA LEU A 85 -3.81 -6.46 -3.62
C LEU A 85 -3.02 -6.94 -2.39
N LEU A 86 -3.43 -6.50 -1.19
CA LEU A 86 -2.85 -7.01 0.06
C LEU A 86 -3.08 -8.51 0.23
N ALA A 87 -4.22 -9.05 -0.19
CA ALA A 87 -4.53 -10.48 -0.12
C ALA A 87 -3.55 -11.33 -0.94
N VAL A 88 -3.13 -10.84 -2.12
CA VAL A 88 -2.07 -11.46 -2.91
C VAL A 88 -0.76 -11.48 -2.11
N GLY A 89 -0.39 -10.36 -1.50
CA GLY A 89 0.79 -10.28 -0.63
C GLY A 89 0.73 -11.22 0.57
N ILE A 90 -0.45 -11.38 1.19
CA ILE A 90 -0.69 -12.32 2.29
C ILE A 90 -0.50 -13.77 1.82
N ARG A 91 -1.12 -14.16 0.69
CA ARG A 91 -0.98 -15.52 0.14
C ARG A 91 0.46 -15.89 -0.19
N LEU A 92 1.25 -14.90 -0.63
CA LEU A 92 2.67 -15.08 -0.95
C LEU A 92 3.60 -14.93 0.27
N GLY A 93 3.08 -14.58 1.45
CA GLY A 93 3.89 -14.34 2.65
C GLY A 93 4.73 -13.05 2.62
N VAL A 94 4.44 -12.12 1.71
CA VAL A 94 5.23 -10.90 1.44
C VAL A 94 4.38 -9.63 1.53
N ARG A 95 3.33 -9.62 2.35
CA ARG A 95 2.42 -8.46 2.54
C ARG A 95 3.19 -7.15 2.80
N GLU A 96 4.25 -7.21 3.60
CA GLU A 96 5.10 -6.06 3.95
C GLU A 96 5.78 -5.40 2.74
N TRP A 97 5.90 -6.11 1.61
CA TRP A 97 6.52 -5.58 0.39
C TRP A 97 5.53 -4.93 -0.56
N VAL A 98 4.22 -5.11 -0.37
CA VAL A 98 3.19 -4.57 -1.27
C VAL A 98 3.29 -3.05 -1.36
N ASN A 99 3.25 -2.35 -0.23
CA ASN A 99 3.30 -0.88 -0.20
C ASN A 99 4.68 -0.34 -0.63
N PRO A 100 5.82 -0.88 -0.15
CA PRO A 100 7.14 -0.46 -0.64
C PRO A 100 7.34 -0.60 -2.15
N LEU A 101 6.86 -1.70 -2.75
CA LEU A 101 6.93 -1.87 -4.21
C LEU A 101 6.08 -0.84 -4.94
N LEU A 102 4.86 -0.56 -4.44
CA LEU A 102 4.01 0.50 -4.99
C LEU A 102 4.63 1.89 -4.83
N ALA A 103 5.32 2.16 -3.72
CA ALA A 103 6.05 3.40 -3.52
C ALA A 103 7.11 3.61 -4.60
N GLY A 104 7.92 2.58 -4.88
CA GLY A 104 8.87 2.59 -5.98
C GLY A 104 8.21 2.81 -7.35
N VAL A 105 7.12 2.10 -7.63
CA VAL A 105 6.35 2.26 -8.88
C VAL A 105 5.80 3.67 -9.00
N ALA A 106 5.26 4.26 -7.92
CA ALA A 106 4.75 5.62 -7.92
C ALA A 106 5.83 6.65 -8.27
N VAL A 107 7.03 6.53 -7.69
CA VAL A 107 8.18 7.40 -8.02
C VAL A 107 8.59 7.26 -9.49
N TRP A 108 8.65 6.03 -10.00
CA TRP A 108 8.96 5.77 -11.41
C TRP A 108 7.88 6.35 -12.35
N LEU A 109 6.60 6.16 -12.02
CA LEU A 109 5.51 6.69 -12.83
C LEU A 109 5.46 8.22 -12.80
N THR A 110 5.76 8.86 -11.67
CA THR A 110 5.93 10.31 -11.58
C THR A 110 7.05 10.80 -12.50
N TYR A 111 8.19 10.11 -12.54
CA TYR A 111 9.27 10.40 -13.49
C TYR A 111 8.80 10.28 -14.95
N VAL A 112 8.17 9.16 -15.30
CA VAL A 112 7.70 8.88 -16.67
C VAL A 112 6.67 9.92 -17.11
N LEU A 113 5.75 10.31 -16.22
CA LEU A 113 4.75 11.32 -16.48
C LEU A 113 5.40 12.69 -16.75
N GLY A 114 6.25 13.17 -15.84
CA GLY A 114 6.93 14.45 -16.00
C GLY A 114 7.85 14.50 -17.22
N LYS A 115 8.50 13.38 -17.56
CA LYS A 115 9.29 13.23 -18.79
C LYS A 115 8.43 13.35 -20.05
N ARG A 116 7.24 12.73 -20.07
CA ARG A 116 6.34 12.70 -21.24
C ARG A 116 5.61 14.02 -21.47
N VAL A 117 5.16 14.67 -20.40
CA VAL A 117 4.40 15.93 -20.50
C VAL A 117 5.34 17.12 -20.73
N MET A 118 6.53 17.09 -20.13
CA MET A 118 7.48 18.20 -20.16
C MET A 118 8.80 17.73 -20.79
N ASN A 119 9.76 17.32 -19.96
CA ASN A 119 11.08 16.87 -20.40
C ASN A 119 11.77 16.01 -19.32
N PRO A 120 12.86 15.31 -19.65
CA PRO A 120 13.51 14.39 -18.71
C PRO A 120 14.03 15.02 -17.41
N ARG A 121 14.40 16.32 -17.43
CA ARG A 121 14.89 17.01 -16.22
C ARG A 121 13.73 17.32 -15.27
N VAL A 122 12.59 17.76 -15.80
CA VAL A 122 11.37 18.00 -15.01
C VAL A 122 10.86 16.71 -14.41
N GLY A 123 10.83 15.61 -15.17
CA GLY A 123 10.47 14.30 -14.64
C GLY A 123 11.39 13.87 -13.49
N LEU A 124 12.70 14.08 -13.62
CA LEU A 124 13.67 13.71 -12.58
C LEU A 124 13.50 14.57 -11.32
N LEU A 125 13.27 15.88 -11.49
CA LEU A 125 12.98 16.78 -10.37
C LEU A 125 11.68 16.38 -9.66
N ALA A 126 10.62 16.03 -10.40
CA ALA A 126 9.36 15.57 -9.83
C ALA A 126 9.55 14.29 -9.00
N ALA A 127 10.27 13.30 -9.54
CA ALA A 127 10.58 12.07 -8.80
C ALA A 127 11.41 12.33 -7.53
N LEU A 128 12.40 13.23 -7.60
CA LEU A 128 13.18 13.64 -6.44
C LEU A 128 12.29 14.28 -5.37
N LEU A 129 11.42 15.22 -5.76
CA LEU A 129 10.49 15.88 -4.85
C LEU A 129 9.51 14.90 -4.21
N THR A 130 9.03 13.89 -4.95
CA THR A 130 8.20 12.80 -4.39
C THR A 130 8.95 12.03 -3.31
N VAL A 131 10.18 11.57 -3.59
CA VAL A 131 10.99 10.79 -2.64
C VAL A 131 11.37 11.61 -1.40
N THR A 132 11.52 12.93 -1.51
CA THR A 132 11.83 13.78 -0.34
C THR A 132 10.58 14.29 0.39
N SER A 133 9.38 13.96 -0.08
CA SER A 133 8.13 14.48 0.50
C SER A 133 7.80 13.77 1.83
N PRO A 134 7.64 14.50 2.94
CA PRO A 134 7.21 13.90 4.21
C PRO A 134 5.85 13.20 4.10
N PHE A 135 4.92 13.77 3.31
CA PHE A 135 3.61 13.18 3.09
C PHE A 135 3.70 11.81 2.40
N PHE A 136 4.67 11.64 1.49
CA PHE A 136 4.91 10.34 0.87
C PHE A 136 5.32 9.31 1.92
N TRP A 137 6.21 9.66 2.84
CA TRP A 137 6.74 8.75 3.88
C TRP A 137 5.75 8.37 4.98
N VAL A 138 4.75 9.20 5.26
CA VAL A 138 3.70 8.87 6.25
C VAL A 138 2.74 7.79 5.70
N ASN A 139 2.73 7.55 4.40
CA ASN A 139 1.81 6.63 3.73
C ASN A 139 2.48 5.33 3.21
N VAL A 140 3.76 5.09 3.54
CA VAL A 140 4.50 3.89 3.08
C VAL A 140 4.55 2.75 4.10
#